data_AF-A0A920DZN1-F1
#
_entry.id   AF-A0A920DZN1-F1
#
_cell.length_a   1.000
_cell.length_b   1.000
_cell.length_c   1.000
_cell.angle_alpha   90.00
_cell.angle_beta   90.00
_cell.angle_gamma   90.00
#
_symmetry.space_group_name_H-M   'P 1'
#
loop_
_entity.id
_entity.type
_entity.pdbx_description
1 polymer ?
#
loop_
_entity_poly.entity_id
_entity_poly.type
_entity_poly.pdbx_seq_one_letter_code
_entity_poly.pdbx_strand_id
1 'polypeptide(L)'
;MKYLHYLYLVFLLSSCGGGGGGGSSTPIPPQSSSTGQISSTSTPNTTATSSYNPNLPTSGSINLTGNFEADKAAYEGSIEYQQQHGLEMINASSAYARGATGRGTIIGIMDSGVDTSHQELDGDNKLLSESYLVYQSRSPSTDEKRHGSHVAGIALGERDGSGIHGVAFDAQLFFISIELGTLVTLTSPLQLIQA
;
A
#
# COMPACT_ATOMS: atom_id res chain seq x y z
N MET A 1 66.75 -10.15 17.40
CA MET A 1 65.32 -10.05 17.77
C MET A 1 64.63 -9.26 16.64
N LYS A 2 64.59 -9.74 15.39
CA LYS A 2 63.79 -10.83 14.83
C LYS A 2 62.27 -10.59 14.98
N TYR A 3 61.70 -10.03 13.92
CA TYR A 3 60.30 -10.11 13.45
C TYR A 3 59.17 -9.62 14.38
N LEU A 4 58.85 -8.32 14.31
CA LEU A 4 57.51 -7.85 14.74
C LEU A 4 56.93 -6.68 13.93
N HIS A 5 57.51 -6.34 12.78
CA HIS A 5 57.02 -5.24 11.92
C HIS A 5 56.64 -5.67 10.50
N TYR A 6 56.28 -6.95 10.32
CA TYR A 6 55.79 -7.48 9.04
C TYR A 6 54.42 -8.14 9.25
N LEU A 7 53.42 -7.34 9.58
CA LEU A 7 52.01 -7.70 9.41
C LEU A 7 51.24 -6.48 8.86
N TYR A 8 51.82 -5.87 7.83
CA TYR A 8 51.04 -5.11 6.87
C TYR A 8 50.48 -6.13 5.87
N LEU A 9 49.18 -6.05 5.61
CA LEU A 9 48.70 -6.10 4.23
C LEU A 9 48.92 -7.40 3.44
N VAL A 10 48.14 -8.45 3.71
CA VAL A 10 47.58 -9.33 2.65
C VAL A 10 46.33 -10.05 3.22
N PHE A 11 45.15 -9.45 3.06
CA PHE A 11 43.90 -10.19 2.81
C PHE A 11 43.02 -9.35 1.87
N LEU A 12 43.63 -8.98 0.74
CA LEU A 12 42.93 -8.65 -0.49
C LEU A 12 43.05 -9.88 -1.39
N LEU A 13 42.14 -10.84 -1.21
CA LEU A 13 41.89 -11.91 -2.15
C LEU A 13 40.41 -11.86 -2.54
N SER A 14 40.17 -11.11 -3.61
CA SER A 14 39.33 -11.48 -4.76
C SER A 14 38.15 -12.42 -4.47
N SER A 15 37.02 -11.86 -4.05
CA SER A 15 35.73 -12.40 -4.48
C SER A 15 35.33 -11.68 -5.77
N CYS A 16 35.82 -12.21 -6.89
CA CYS A 16 35.22 -11.97 -8.19
C CYS A 16 34.07 -12.97 -8.34
N GLY A 17 32.94 -12.64 -7.71
CA GLY A 17 31.66 -13.33 -7.92
C GLY A 17 30.86 -12.58 -8.98
N GLY A 18 31.15 -12.85 -10.25
CA GLY A 18 30.33 -12.39 -11.36
C GLY A 18 28.95 -13.06 -11.34
N GLY A 19 27.90 -12.26 -11.55
CA GLY A 19 26.53 -12.75 -11.60
C GLY A 19 25.57 -11.73 -12.22
N GLY A 20 25.47 -11.77 -13.55
CA GLY A 20 24.24 -11.52 -14.31
C GLY A 20 23.68 -10.10 -14.33
N GLY A 21 24.05 -9.32 -15.35
CA GLY A 21 23.27 -8.16 -15.79
C GLY A 21 21.89 -8.61 -16.29
N GLY A 22 20.85 -8.33 -15.52
CA GLY A 22 19.46 -8.39 -15.96
C GLY A 22 19.17 -7.15 -16.79
N GLY A 23 18.88 -7.35 -18.08
CA GLY A 23 18.74 -6.30 -19.08
C GLY A 23 17.80 -5.18 -18.66
N SER A 24 18.30 -3.95 -18.82
CA SER A 24 17.47 -2.79 -19.11
C SER A 24 16.70 -3.07 -20.40
N SER A 25 15.48 -3.59 -20.27
CA SER A 25 14.51 -3.49 -21.36
C SER A 25 13.92 -2.09 -21.29
N THR A 26 14.68 -1.12 -21.80
CA THR A 26 14.04 0.07 -22.36
C THR A 26 13.11 -0.43 -23.47
N PRO A 27 11.81 -0.06 -23.46
CA PRO A 27 11.01 -0.24 -24.65
C PRO A 27 11.64 0.64 -25.74
N ILE A 28 12.17 0.03 -26.79
CA ILE A 28 12.50 0.75 -28.02
C ILE A 28 11.17 1.23 -28.60
N PRO A 29 10.91 2.55 -28.71
CA PRO A 29 9.78 3.03 -29.47
C PRO A 29 10.00 2.67 -30.94
N PRO A 30 8.96 2.31 -31.72
CA PRO A 30 9.13 2.10 -33.15
C PRO A 30 9.70 3.36 -33.80
N GLN A 31 10.86 3.23 -34.44
CA GLN A 31 11.42 4.29 -35.28
C GLN A 31 10.48 4.50 -36.48
N SER A 32 9.83 5.67 -36.55
CA SER A 32 9.20 6.13 -37.78
C SER A 32 10.24 6.83 -38.65
N SER A 33 10.57 6.21 -39.77
CA SER A 33 11.21 6.86 -40.89
C SER A 33 10.15 7.57 -41.72
N SER A 34 10.03 8.89 -41.61
CA SER A 34 9.47 9.73 -42.68
C SER A 34 9.82 11.20 -42.50
N THR A 35 10.58 11.71 -43.45
CA THR A 35 10.80 13.11 -43.81
C THR A 35 9.46 13.86 -43.93
N GLY A 36 9.28 14.99 -43.23
CA GLY A 36 8.08 15.82 -43.34
C GLY A 36 8.04 16.94 -42.30
N GLN A 37 7.60 18.13 -42.72
CA GLN A 37 7.85 19.41 -42.06
C GLN A 37 7.01 19.69 -40.80
N ILE A 38 7.53 20.66 -40.03
CA ILE A 38 6.98 21.34 -38.86
C ILE A 38 5.51 21.71 -39.07
N SER A 39 4.64 21.22 -38.19
CA SER A 39 3.35 21.84 -37.86
C SER A 39 3.00 21.45 -36.43
N SER A 40 3.06 22.43 -35.53
CA SER A 40 2.78 22.28 -34.11
C SER A 40 1.35 21.79 -33.88
N THR A 41 1.20 20.49 -33.64
CA THR A 41 -0.03 19.92 -33.09
C THR A 41 0.27 19.51 -31.67
N SER A 42 -0.31 20.24 -30.72
CA SER A 42 -0.30 19.92 -29.30
C SER A 42 -0.72 18.46 -29.10
N THR A 43 0.20 17.61 -28.66
CA THR A 43 -0.17 16.39 -27.94
C THR A 43 -1.12 16.80 -26.81
N PRO A 44 -2.29 16.15 -26.64
CA PRO A 44 -3.10 16.42 -25.47
C PRO A 44 -2.22 16.09 -24.26
N ASN A 45 -1.90 17.11 -23.48
CA ASN A 45 -1.55 16.93 -22.09
C ASN A 45 -2.80 16.28 -21.48
N THR A 46 -2.83 14.95 -21.38
CA THR A 46 -3.79 14.26 -20.51
C THR A 46 -3.37 14.57 -19.09
N THR A 47 -3.59 15.81 -18.68
CA THR A 47 -3.96 16.12 -17.31
C THR A 47 -5.11 15.16 -17.02
N ALA A 48 -4.85 14.12 -16.23
CA ALA A 48 -5.90 13.29 -15.69
C ALA A 48 -6.73 14.18 -14.74
N THR A 49 -7.60 15.02 -15.32
CA THR A 49 -8.71 15.63 -14.63
C THR A 49 -9.66 14.49 -14.32
N SER A 50 -9.38 13.78 -13.22
CA SER A 50 -10.40 12.99 -12.57
C SER A 50 -11.53 13.96 -12.24
N SER A 51 -12.68 13.82 -12.91
CA SER A 51 -13.86 14.57 -12.54
C SER A 51 -14.13 14.26 -11.08
N TYR A 52 -14.12 15.28 -10.23
CA TYR A 52 -14.41 15.14 -8.82
C TYR A 52 -15.75 14.40 -8.65
N ASN A 53 -15.69 13.19 -8.08
CA ASN A 53 -16.87 12.45 -7.64
C ASN A 53 -16.96 12.62 -6.12
N PRO A 54 -17.98 13.30 -5.59
CA PRO A 54 -18.09 13.57 -4.16
C PRO A 54 -18.32 12.31 -3.30
N ASN A 55 -18.61 11.15 -3.93
CA ASN A 55 -18.85 9.88 -3.25
C ASN A 55 -17.58 9.00 -3.14
N LEU A 56 -16.41 9.55 -3.45
CA LEU A 56 -15.12 8.85 -3.26
C LEU A 56 -14.35 9.45 -2.08
N PRO A 57 -13.56 8.65 -1.37
CA PRO A 57 -12.62 9.16 -0.39
C PRO A 57 -11.67 10.18 -1.02
N THR A 58 -11.31 11.19 -0.24
CA THR A 58 -10.21 12.11 -0.57
C THR A 58 -9.24 12.07 0.58
N SER A 59 -8.19 11.27 0.43
CA SER A 59 -7.22 10.99 1.50
C SER A 59 -5.87 11.54 1.05
N GLY A 60 -5.75 12.88 0.96
CA GLY A 60 -4.46 13.56 0.84
C GLY A 60 -3.61 13.28 -0.42
N SER A 61 -4.18 12.85 -1.55
CA SER A 61 -3.44 12.75 -2.82
C SER A 61 -2.83 14.10 -3.24
N ILE A 62 -1.59 14.12 -3.73
CA ILE A 62 -0.96 15.36 -4.21
C ILE A 62 -1.46 15.71 -5.63
N ASN A 63 -1.42 16.99 -5.98
CA ASN A 63 -1.53 17.40 -7.37
C ASN A 63 -0.21 17.11 -8.09
N LEU A 64 -0.23 16.15 -9.00
CA LEU A 64 0.96 15.77 -9.76
C LEU A 64 1.46 16.94 -10.62
N THR A 65 2.76 17.19 -10.54
CA THR A 65 3.43 18.24 -11.31
C THR A 65 3.79 17.78 -12.72
N GLY A 66 3.73 16.47 -12.98
CA GLY A 66 4.20 15.85 -14.22
C GLY A 66 5.70 15.57 -14.20
N ASN A 67 6.41 15.96 -13.14
CA ASN A 67 7.78 15.55 -12.87
C ASN A 67 7.77 14.34 -11.96
N PHE A 68 7.97 13.15 -12.56
CA PHE A 68 7.91 11.87 -11.87
C PHE A 68 8.80 11.81 -10.61
N GLU A 69 10.05 12.27 -10.69
CA GLU A 69 10.97 12.21 -9.54
C GLU A 69 10.57 13.18 -8.43
N ALA A 70 10.07 14.37 -8.79
CA ALA A 70 9.58 15.33 -7.79
C ALA A 70 8.29 14.85 -7.11
N ASP A 71 7.35 14.31 -7.88
CA ASP A 71 6.08 13.78 -7.37
C ASP A 71 6.33 12.55 -6.48
N LYS A 72 7.25 11.66 -6.88
CA LYS A 72 7.69 10.51 -6.08
C LYS A 72 8.32 10.95 -4.77
N ALA A 73 9.26 11.90 -4.81
CA ALA A 73 9.93 12.42 -3.63
C ALA A 73 8.95 13.12 -2.66
N ALA A 74 7.89 13.75 -3.17
CA ALA A 74 6.86 14.36 -2.33
C ALA A 74 6.09 13.34 -1.47
N TYR A 75 5.85 12.13 -2.00
CA TYR A 75 5.27 11.03 -1.22
C TYR A 75 6.27 10.46 -0.21
N GLU A 76 7.51 10.18 -0.64
CA GLU A 76 8.56 9.62 0.23
C GLU A 76 8.97 10.56 1.38
N GLY A 77 8.79 11.86 1.18
CA GLY A 77 9.05 12.88 2.18
C GLY A 77 7.97 13.04 3.26
N SER A 78 6.80 12.38 3.14
CA SER A 78 5.74 12.52 4.14
C SER A 78 5.96 11.60 5.34
N ILE A 79 5.57 12.07 6.52
CA ILE A 79 5.76 11.33 7.77
C ILE A 79 5.06 9.97 7.72
N GLU A 80 3.83 9.95 7.19
CA GLU A 80 3.00 8.75 7.05
C GLU A 80 3.67 7.67 6.19
N TYR A 81 4.31 8.06 5.08
CA TYR A 81 5.01 7.13 4.19
C TYR A 81 6.21 6.49 4.91
N GLN A 82 6.95 7.31 5.66
CA GLN A 82 8.13 6.87 6.41
C GLN A 82 7.78 5.98 7.60
N GLN A 83 6.58 6.14 8.18
CA GLN A 83 6.10 5.34 9.30
C GLN A 83 5.54 3.97 8.86
N GLN A 84 5.30 3.76 7.57
CA GLN A 84 4.91 2.46 7.00
C GLN A 84 5.99 1.93 6.05
N HIS A 85 7.00 1.28 6.61
CA HIS A 85 8.14 0.71 5.85
C HIS A 85 7.72 -0.23 4.70
N GLY A 86 6.53 -0.85 4.77
CA GLY A 86 5.97 -1.65 3.69
C GLY A 86 5.88 -0.91 2.36
N LEU A 87 5.62 0.41 2.38
CA LEU A 87 5.45 1.22 1.18
C LEU A 87 6.73 1.37 0.38
N GLU A 88 7.86 1.61 1.08
CA GLU A 88 9.17 1.67 0.46
C GLU A 88 9.55 0.32 -0.15
N MET A 89 9.34 -0.77 0.60
CA MET A 89 9.67 -2.12 0.12
C MET A 89 8.95 -2.51 -1.17
N ILE A 90 7.73 -2.02 -1.39
CA ILE A 90 6.95 -2.28 -2.61
C ILE A 90 7.06 -1.17 -3.65
N ASN A 91 7.89 -0.14 -3.41
CA ASN A 91 8.07 1.03 -4.27
C ASN A 91 6.73 1.74 -4.59
N ALA A 92 5.88 1.91 -3.57
CA ALA A 92 4.54 2.46 -3.71
C ALA A 92 4.55 3.91 -4.24
N SER A 93 5.54 4.71 -3.83
CA SER A 93 5.75 6.09 -4.30
C SER A 93 5.79 6.23 -5.82
N SER A 94 6.37 5.24 -6.52
CA SER A 94 6.41 5.22 -7.98
C SER A 94 5.01 5.08 -8.61
N ALA A 95 4.10 4.36 -7.97
CA ALA A 95 2.71 4.26 -8.42
C ALA A 95 1.97 5.58 -8.15
N TYR A 96 2.18 6.18 -6.98
CA TYR A 96 1.55 7.43 -6.60
C TYR A 96 1.97 8.59 -7.50
N ALA A 97 3.25 8.67 -7.89
CA ALA A 97 3.76 9.64 -8.86
C ALA A 97 3.15 9.50 -10.27
N ARG A 98 2.46 8.38 -10.54
CA ARG A 98 1.66 8.15 -11.76
C ARG A 98 0.15 8.27 -11.52
N GLY A 99 -0.26 8.73 -10.34
CA GLY A 99 -1.65 8.97 -9.96
C GLY A 99 -2.40 7.73 -9.48
N ALA A 100 -1.70 6.62 -9.24
CA ALA A 100 -2.33 5.37 -8.78
C ALA A 100 -2.43 5.33 -7.24
N THR A 101 -3.47 5.96 -6.68
CA THR A 101 -3.69 6.07 -5.22
C THR A 101 -4.79 5.13 -4.68
N GLY A 102 -5.43 4.36 -5.57
CA GLY A 102 -6.59 3.53 -5.24
C GLY A 102 -7.94 4.21 -5.43
N ARG A 103 -7.96 5.50 -5.81
CA ARG A 103 -9.20 6.24 -6.00
C ARG A 103 -10.15 5.54 -6.97
N GLY A 104 -11.41 5.37 -6.57
CA GLY A 104 -12.44 4.69 -7.34
C GLY A 104 -12.36 3.16 -7.29
N THR A 105 -11.45 2.59 -6.51
CA THR A 105 -11.34 1.14 -6.26
C THR A 105 -12.00 0.80 -4.93
N ILE A 106 -12.62 -0.38 -4.88
CA ILE A 106 -13.15 -0.98 -3.65
C ILE A 106 -12.21 -2.12 -3.25
N ILE A 107 -11.79 -2.13 -1.98
CA ILE A 107 -11.03 -3.24 -1.39
C ILE A 107 -11.95 -3.96 -0.40
N GLY A 108 -12.17 -5.25 -0.68
CA GLY A 108 -12.91 -6.16 0.18
C GLY A 108 -12.01 -6.81 1.21
N ILE A 109 -12.34 -6.69 2.51
CA ILE A 109 -11.62 -7.34 3.61
C ILE A 109 -12.60 -8.21 4.40
N MET A 110 -12.23 -9.46 4.64
CA MET A 110 -12.97 -10.38 5.50
C MET A 110 -12.09 -10.79 6.67
N ASP A 111 -12.44 -10.37 7.88
CA ASP A 111 -11.61 -10.53 9.08
C ASP A 111 -12.47 -10.52 10.35
N SER A 112 -11.90 -10.63 11.56
CA SER A 112 -12.66 -10.71 12.81
C SER A 112 -13.45 -9.45 13.16
N GLY A 113 -13.10 -8.31 12.59
CA GLY A 113 -13.82 -7.08 12.79
C GLY A 113 -12.96 -5.88 12.43
N VAL A 114 -13.58 -4.73 12.35
CA VAL A 114 -12.89 -3.46 12.09
C VAL A 114 -13.43 -2.37 13.00
N ASP A 115 -12.52 -1.56 13.51
CA ASP A 115 -12.82 -0.29 14.14
C ASP A 115 -12.84 0.81 13.08
N THR A 116 -14.04 1.13 12.60
CA THR A 116 -14.29 2.16 11.58
C THR A 116 -14.23 3.57 12.16
N SER A 117 -14.00 3.72 13.47
CA SER A 117 -13.77 5.02 14.12
C SER A 117 -12.30 5.32 14.36
N HIS A 118 -11.40 4.43 13.89
CA HIS A 118 -9.97 4.68 13.92
C HIS A 118 -9.62 5.80 12.93
N GLN A 119 -8.73 6.72 13.31
CA GLN A 119 -8.30 7.88 12.50
C GLN A 119 -7.82 7.57 11.07
N GLU A 120 -7.53 6.30 10.80
CA GLU A 120 -7.00 5.85 9.50
C GLU A 120 -8.12 5.31 8.61
N LEU A 121 -9.37 5.29 9.10
CA LEU A 121 -10.51 4.61 8.50
C LEU A 121 -11.82 5.39 8.66
N ASP A 122 -11.78 6.58 9.29
CA ASP A 122 -12.98 7.33 9.71
C ASP A 122 -13.35 8.48 8.76
N GLY A 123 -12.56 8.73 7.71
CA GLY A 123 -12.86 9.78 6.75
C GLY A 123 -14.05 9.50 5.83
N ASP A 124 -14.49 10.58 5.19
CA ASP A 124 -15.72 10.59 4.41
C ASP A 124 -15.69 9.58 3.25
N ASN A 125 -16.76 8.80 3.13
CA ASN A 125 -16.95 7.76 2.11
C ASN A 125 -15.90 6.63 2.14
N LYS A 126 -15.07 6.55 3.19
CA LYS A 126 -14.04 5.51 3.36
C LYS A 126 -14.66 4.13 3.47
N LEU A 127 -15.70 3.98 4.28
CA LEU A 127 -16.43 2.74 4.47
C LEU A 127 -17.69 2.72 3.61
N LEU A 128 -17.89 1.62 2.88
CA LEU A 128 -19.14 1.36 2.17
C LEU A 128 -20.25 0.94 3.13
N SER A 129 -21.43 1.52 2.96
CA SER A 129 -22.62 1.27 3.79
C SER A 129 -23.11 -0.18 3.72
N GLU A 130 -22.72 -0.89 2.66
CA GLU A 130 -23.04 -2.29 2.38
C GLU A 130 -22.19 -3.28 3.19
N SER A 131 -21.22 -2.80 3.98
CA SER A 131 -20.35 -3.64 4.79
C SER A 131 -21.10 -4.37 5.90
N TYR A 132 -20.68 -5.61 6.19
CA TYR A 132 -21.22 -6.46 7.24
C TYR A 132 -20.31 -6.39 8.47
N LEU A 133 -20.60 -5.48 9.41
CA LEU A 133 -19.70 -5.21 10.54
C LEU A 133 -20.00 -6.04 11.80
N VAL A 134 -21.13 -6.74 11.84
CA VAL A 134 -21.59 -7.54 12.98
C VAL A 134 -21.57 -9.03 12.63
N TYR A 135 -21.33 -9.87 13.63
CA TYR A 135 -21.53 -11.31 13.49
C TYR A 135 -23.02 -11.64 13.51
N GLN A 136 -23.35 -12.93 13.33
CA GLN A 136 -24.75 -13.37 13.34
C GLN A 136 -25.47 -13.08 14.68
N SER A 137 -24.75 -13.13 15.80
CA SER A 137 -25.36 -13.08 17.15
C SER A 137 -24.96 -11.85 17.98
N ARG A 138 -23.86 -11.19 17.64
CA ARG A 138 -23.26 -10.10 18.43
C ARG A 138 -22.34 -9.23 17.60
N SER A 139 -21.94 -8.09 18.17
CA SER A 139 -20.87 -7.27 17.62
C SER A 139 -19.49 -7.81 18.02
N PRO A 140 -18.46 -7.66 17.17
CA PRO A 140 -17.07 -7.89 17.56
C PRO A 140 -16.68 -6.99 18.74
N SER A 141 -15.96 -7.56 19.70
CA SER A 141 -15.31 -6.82 20.79
C SER A 141 -14.17 -5.95 20.27
N THR A 142 -13.67 -5.04 21.11
CA THR A 142 -12.49 -4.21 20.76
C THR A 142 -11.30 -5.08 20.34
N ASP A 143 -11.04 -6.18 21.04
CA ASP A 143 -9.93 -7.08 20.71
C ASP A 143 -10.11 -7.77 19.34
N GLU A 144 -11.34 -8.18 19.02
CA GLU A 144 -11.65 -8.80 17.72
C GLU A 144 -11.57 -7.80 16.56
N LYS A 145 -11.71 -6.49 16.81
CA LYS A 145 -11.54 -5.47 15.78
C LYS A 145 -10.08 -5.17 15.44
N ARG A 146 -9.13 -5.51 16.32
CA ARG A 146 -7.72 -5.11 16.16
C ARG A 146 -7.06 -5.67 14.91
N HIS A 147 -7.31 -6.93 14.59
CA HIS A 147 -6.67 -7.59 13.44
C HIS A 147 -7.17 -7.00 12.12
N GLY A 148 -8.48 -6.95 11.91
CA GLY A 148 -9.05 -6.38 10.69
C GLY A 148 -8.80 -4.87 10.54
N SER A 149 -8.77 -4.09 11.63
CA SER A 149 -8.31 -2.69 11.57
C SER A 149 -6.87 -2.56 11.10
N HIS A 150 -5.98 -3.41 11.60
CA HIS A 150 -4.57 -3.40 11.18
C HIS A 150 -4.42 -3.76 9.69
N VAL A 151 -5.15 -4.79 9.23
CA VAL A 151 -5.18 -5.18 7.81
C VAL A 151 -5.76 -4.05 6.94
N ALA A 152 -6.86 -3.43 7.36
CA ALA A 152 -7.47 -2.31 6.65
C ALA A 152 -6.55 -1.09 6.60
N GLY A 153 -5.87 -0.76 7.70
CA GLY A 153 -4.89 0.34 7.75
C GLY A 153 -3.73 0.12 6.77
N ILE A 154 -3.20 -1.10 6.65
CA ILE A 154 -2.17 -1.42 5.65
C ILE A 154 -2.72 -1.27 4.22
N ALA A 155 -3.94 -1.75 3.97
CA ALA A 155 -4.49 -1.75 2.62
C ALA A 155 -4.88 -0.35 2.13
N LEU A 156 -5.59 0.42 2.95
CA LEU A 156 -6.29 1.64 2.53
C LEU A 156 -6.40 2.71 3.64
N GLY A 157 -5.58 2.59 4.69
CA GLY A 157 -5.42 3.62 5.72
C GLY A 157 -5.30 5.00 5.10
N GLU A 158 -5.97 5.97 5.68
CA GLU A 158 -6.02 7.33 5.16
C GLU A 158 -4.65 7.98 5.10
N ARG A 159 -4.51 8.95 4.20
CA ARG A 159 -3.36 9.83 4.18
C ARG A 159 -3.86 11.22 4.54
N ASP A 160 -3.87 11.53 5.83
CA ASP A 160 -4.45 12.72 6.44
C ASP A 160 -3.39 13.65 7.08
N GLY A 161 -2.11 13.25 7.03
CA GLY A 161 -0.98 13.93 7.62
C GLY A 161 -0.57 13.42 9.01
N SER A 162 -1.20 12.37 9.54
CA SER A 162 -0.96 11.78 10.86
C SER A 162 -0.75 10.27 10.76
N GLY A 163 -0.06 9.67 11.73
CA GLY A 163 0.07 8.21 11.80
C GLY A 163 0.81 7.60 10.60
N ILE A 164 0.11 6.71 9.89
CA ILE A 164 0.60 5.99 8.70
C ILE A 164 -0.34 6.29 7.52
N HIS A 165 -0.10 5.68 6.36
CA HIS A 165 -1.17 5.54 5.36
C HIS A 165 -1.10 4.17 4.69
N GLY A 166 -2.22 3.75 4.09
CA GLY A 166 -2.33 2.50 3.37
C GLY A 166 -1.74 2.56 1.96
N VAL A 167 -1.61 1.39 1.32
CA VAL A 167 -1.14 1.29 -0.07
C VAL A 167 -2.09 1.99 -1.05
N ALA A 168 -3.39 1.88 -0.81
CA ALA A 168 -4.44 2.43 -1.65
C ALA A 168 -5.28 3.41 -0.82
N PHE A 169 -4.63 4.46 -0.30
CA PHE A 169 -5.23 5.39 0.66
C PHE A 169 -6.47 6.13 0.14
N ASP A 170 -6.71 6.23 -1.18
CA ASP A 170 -7.97 6.79 -1.74
C ASP A 170 -9.03 5.72 -2.07
N ALA A 171 -8.79 4.44 -1.75
CA ALA A 171 -9.76 3.38 -1.97
C ALA A 171 -10.87 3.36 -0.92
N GLN A 172 -11.98 2.72 -1.26
CA GLN A 172 -13.11 2.45 -0.38
C GLN A 172 -13.00 1.05 0.24
N LEU A 173 -13.41 0.93 1.49
CA LEU A 173 -13.47 -0.31 2.24
C LEU A 173 -14.85 -0.95 2.14
N PHE A 174 -14.87 -2.20 1.68
CA PHE A 174 -15.98 -3.12 1.91
C PHE A 174 -15.53 -4.17 2.94
N PHE A 175 -16.19 -4.23 4.09
CA PHE A 175 -15.75 -5.13 5.17
C PHE A 175 -16.78 -6.21 5.48
N ILE A 176 -16.32 -7.43 5.76
CA ILE A 176 -17.13 -8.53 6.29
C ILE A 176 -16.50 -9.06 7.58
N SER A 177 -17.18 -8.86 8.70
CA SER A 177 -16.80 -9.42 10.00
C SER A 177 -17.15 -10.92 10.05
N ILE A 178 -16.15 -11.76 10.30
CA ILE A 178 -16.29 -13.21 10.49
C ILE A 178 -15.96 -13.61 11.93
N GLU A 179 -16.90 -14.27 12.60
CA GLU A 179 -16.67 -14.74 13.97
C GLU A 179 -15.65 -15.89 13.95
N LEU A 180 -14.50 -15.68 14.59
CA LEU A 180 -13.49 -16.72 14.72
C LEU A 180 -13.93 -17.71 15.79
N GLY A 181 -13.91 -19.00 15.44
CA GLY A 181 -14.23 -20.07 16.39
C GLY A 181 -13.27 -20.03 17.57
N THR A 182 -13.81 -19.98 18.79
CA THR A 182 -13.04 -20.31 19.98
C THR A 182 -12.90 -21.82 20.06
N LEU A 183 -11.70 -22.32 20.34
CA LEU A 183 -11.53 -23.73 20.65
C LEU A 183 -12.42 -24.04 21.85
N VAL A 184 -13.43 -24.88 21.64
CA VAL A 184 -14.15 -25.47 22.75
C VAL A 184 -13.18 -26.45 23.39
N THR A 185 -12.46 -26.01 24.41
CA THR A 185 -11.66 -26.93 25.21
C THR A 185 -12.65 -27.88 25.88
N LEU A 186 -12.64 -29.16 25.48
CA LEU A 186 -13.45 -30.19 26.13
C LEU A 186 -12.83 -30.50 27.50
N THR A 187 -12.98 -29.58 28.46
CA THR A 187 -12.53 -29.78 29.84
C THR A 187 -13.52 -30.57 30.70
N SER A 188 -14.66 -30.99 30.14
CA SER A 188 -15.63 -31.84 30.83
C SER A 188 -15.62 -33.25 30.22
N PRO A 189 -15.24 -34.31 30.95
CA PRO A 189 -15.31 -35.69 30.48
C PRO A 189 -16.76 -36.23 30.31
N LEU A 190 -17.79 -35.38 30.26
CA LEU A 190 -19.20 -35.77 30.25
C LEU A 190 -20.03 -35.19 29.09
N GLN A 191 -19.42 -34.84 27.96
CA GLN A 191 -20.17 -34.60 26.71
C GLN A 191 -19.95 -35.69 25.67
N LEU A 192 -19.98 -36.95 26.12
CA LEU A 192 -20.30 -38.09 25.26
C LEU A 192 -21.63 -38.67 25.73
N ILE A 193 -22.74 -37.95 25.48
CA ILE A 193 -24.12 -38.42 25.26
C ILE A 193 -24.91 -37.15 24.94
N GLN A 194 -25.00 -36.82 23.66
CA GLN A 194 -26.25 -36.47 22.98
C GLN A 194 -25.91 -36.17 21.52
N ALA A 195 -26.33 -37.10 20.68
CA ALA A 195 -26.41 -36.97 19.23
C ALA A 195 -27.64 -36.14 18.86
#